data_AF-A0A2G6FIZ8-F1
#
_entry.id   AF-A0A2G6FIZ8-F1
#
_cell.length_a   1.000
_cell.length_b   1.000
_cell.length_c   1.000
_cell.angle_alpha   90.00
_cell.angle_beta   90.00
_cell.angle_gamma   90.00
#
_symmetry.space_group_name_H-M   'P 1'
#
loop_
_entity.id
_entity.type
_entity.pdbx_description
1 polymer ?
#
loop_
_entity_poly.entity_id
_entity_poly.type
_entity_poly.pdbx_seq_one_letter_code
_entity_poly.pdbx_strand_id
1 'polypeptide(L)' 'LSKGETTTACAEACPADVRVFGDLADPESRVFRLVHAPGTIVWVLRPETGALPNVFYINS' A
#
# COMPACT_ATOMS: atom_id res chain seq x y z
N LEU A 1 3.16 2.48 -14.90
CA LEU A 1 2.02 1.58 -15.23
C LEU A 1 1.65 1.56 -16.71
N SER A 2 1.13 2.65 -17.29
CA SER A 2 0.64 2.67 -18.68
C SER A 2 1.73 2.46 -19.75
N LYS A 3 3.01 2.57 -19.37
CA LYS A 3 4.19 2.24 -20.18
C LYS A 3 4.83 0.90 -19.82
N GLY A 4 4.14 0.06 -19.03
CA GLY A 4 4.66 -1.24 -18.57
C GLY A 4 5.46 -1.20 -17.27
N GLU A 5 5.74 -0.02 -16.68
CA GLU A 5 6.37 0.08 -15.36
C GLU A 5 5.45 -0.50 -14.27
N THR A 6 6.02 -1.20 -13.28
CA THR A 6 5.27 -1.92 -12.25
C THR A 6 5.16 -1.19 -10.91
N THR A 7 5.89 -0.08 -10.73
CA THR A 7 5.89 0.74 -9.51
C THR A 7 5.58 2.21 -9.79
N THR A 8 5.49 3.03 -8.75
CA THR A 8 5.28 4.48 -8.85
C THR A 8 6.56 5.24 -8.53
N ALA A 9 6.76 6.40 -9.15
CA ALA A 9 7.94 7.23 -8.90
C ALA A 9 8.14 7.56 -7.41
N CYS A 10 7.07 7.79 -6.65
CA CYS A 10 7.15 8.06 -5.22
C CYS A 10 7.63 6.85 -4.41
N ALA A 11 7.26 5.64 -4.82
CA ALA A 11 7.72 4.40 -4.19
C ALA A 11 9.17 4.10 -4.58
N GLU A 12 9.51 4.23 -5.87
CA GLU A 12 10.86 4.02 -6.40
C GLU A 12 11.88 5.00 -5.81
N ALA A 13 11.52 6.27 -5.67
CA ALA A 13 12.41 7.30 -5.14
C ALA A 13 12.58 7.25 -3.62
N CYS A 14 11.83 6.41 -2.90
CA CYS A 14 11.84 6.41 -1.44
C CYS A 14 13.01 5.56 -0.89
N PRO A 15 14.04 6.17 -0.29
CA PRO A 15 15.18 5.41 0.22
C PRO A 15 14.85 4.60 1.48
N ALA A 16 13.79 4.97 2.18
CA ALA A 16 13.38 4.33 3.44
C ALA A 16 12.37 3.19 3.24
N ASP A 17 11.96 2.90 2.00
CA ASP A 17 11.04 1.81 1.65
C ASP A 17 9.68 1.86 2.41
N VAL A 18 9.23 3.06 2.77
CA VAL A 18 7.96 3.27 3.50
C VAL A 18 6.72 3.36 2.59
N ARG A 19 6.92 3.29 1.27
CA ARG A 19 5.85 3.37 0.26
C ARG A 19 5.86 2.09 -0.57
N VAL A 20 4.87 1.23 -0.33
CA VAL A 20 4.69 -0.02 -1.06
C VAL A 20 3.51 0.11 -2.01
N PHE A 21 3.77 -0.10 -3.30
CA PHE A 21 2.75 -0.07 -4.35
C PHE A 21 2.58 -1.46 -4.95
N GLY A 22 1.34 -1.89 -5.21
CA GLY A 22 1.04 -3.21 -5.77
C GLY A 22 -0.45 -3.50 -5.83
N ASP A 23 -0.80 -4.75 -6.13
CA ASP A 23 -2.17 -5.23 -6.24
C ASP A 23 -2.67 -5.82 -4.92
N LEU A 24 -3.73 -5.24 -4.35
CA LEU A 24 -4.34 -5.72 -3.11
C LEU A 24 -5.24 -6.95 -3.33
N ALA A 25 -5.52 -7.35 -4.57
CA ALA A 25 -6.24 -8.58 -4.88
C ALA A 25 -5.31 -9.78 -5.08
N ASP A 26 -4.00 -9.56 -5.23
CA ASP A 26 -3.00 -10.62 -5.43
C ASP A 26 -2.32 -10.99 -4.10
N PRO A 27 -2.54 -12.22 -3.56
CA PRO A 27 -1.90 -12.68 -2.33
C PRO A 27 -0.37 -12.75 -2.39
N GLU A 28 0.19 -12.83 -3.59
CA GLU A 28 1.63 -12.86 -3.79
C GLU A 28 2.26 -11.46 -3.77
N SER A 29 1.44 -10.41 -3.85
CA SER A 29 1.93 -9.03 -3.82
C SER A 29 2.43 -8.64 -2.43
N ARG A 30 3.47 -7.79 -2.42
CA ARG A 30 4.02 -7.27 -1.16
C ARG A 30 3.00 -6.45 -0.36
N VAL A 31 2.15 -5.67 -1.04
CA VAL A 31 1.12 -4.86 -0.36
C VAL A 31 0.07 -5.73 0.31
N PHE A 32 -0.38 -6.80 -0.34
CA PHE A 32 -1.33 -7.75 0.25
C PHE A 32 -0.76 -8.35 1.53
N ARG A 33 0.46 -8.87 1.46
CA ARG A 33 1.11 -9.54 2.59
C ARG A 33 1.31 -8.60 3.77
N LEU A 34 1.67 -7.33 3.54
CA LEU A 34 1.85 -6.35 4.61
C LEU A 34 0.53 -6.01 5.30
N VAL A 35 -0.52 -5.71 4.53
CA VAL A 35 -1.84 -5.33 5.05
C VAL A 35 -2.51 -6.48 5.81
N HIS A 36 -2.31 -7.72 5.36
CA HIS A 36 -2.94 -8.91 5.96
C HIS A 36 -2.02 -9.66 6.93
N ALA A 37 -0.81 -9.16 7.21
CA ALA A 37 0.10 -9.82 8.14
C ALA A 37 -0.50 -9.86 9.56
N PRO A 38 -0.38 -10.99 10.28
CA PRO A 38 -0.85 -11.08 11.66
C PRO A 38 -0.21 -10.01 12.54
N GLY A 39 -1.04 -9.25 13.26
CA GLY A 39 -0.58 -8.18 14.16
C GLY A 39 -0.37 -6.82 13.49
N THR A 40 -0.53 -6.71 12.17
CA THR A 40 -0.54 -5.41 11.48
C THR A 40 -1.82 -4.64 11.82
N ILE A 41 -1.67 -3.45 12.38
CA ILE A 41 -2.70 -2.45 12.56
C ILE A 41 -2.77 -1.64 11.27
N VAL A 42 -3.94 -1.61 10.64
CA VAL A 42 -4.16 -0.91 9.37
C VAL A 42 -5.15 0.24 9.60
N TRP A 43 -4.83 1.43 9.09
CA TRP A 43 -5.75 2.56 9.08
C TRP A 43 -5.71 3.35 7.77
N VAL A 44 -6.76 4.15 7.56
CA VAL A 44 -6.94 4.99 6.37
C VAL A 44 -7.01 6.46 6.76
N LEU A 45 -6.69 7.33 5.81
CA LEU A 45 -6.76 8.77 6.04
C LEU A 45 -8.22 9.25 5.96
N ARG A 46 -8.64 10.07 6.93
CA ARG A 46 -9.96 10.73 6.96
C ARG A 46 -11.16 9.78 6.84
N PRO A 47 -11.30 8.79 7.74
CA PRO A 47 -12.40 7.83 7.70
C PRO A 47 -13.80 8.49 7.79
N GLU A 48 -13.91 9.67 8.38
CA GLU A 48 -15.14 10.45 8.53
C GLU A 48 -15.78 10.86 7.18
N THR A 49 -15.01 10.83 6.09
CA THR A 49 -15.50 11.19 4.75
C THR A 49 -16.36 10.10 4.10
N GLY A 50 -16.37 8.87 4.64
CA GLY A 50 -17.06 7.74 4.05
C GLY A 50 -16.46 7.24 2.73
N ALA A 51 -15.26 7.73 2.37
CA ALA A 51 -14.54 7.24 1.20
C ALA A 51 -14.04 5.80 1.42
N LEU A 52 -13.85 5.06 0.34
CA LEU A 52 -13.24 3.73 0.32
C LEU A 52 -11.83 3.83 -0.30
N PRO A 53 -10.83 4.36 0.43
CA PRO A 53 -9.52 4.63 -0.13
C PRO A 53 -8.71 3.35 -0.38
N ASN A 54 -7.79 3.43 -1.34
CA ASN A 54 -6.80 2.39 -1.64
C ASN A 54 -5.38 2.77 -1.16
N VAL A 55 -5.31 3.58 -0.09
CA VAL A 55 -4.06 3.95 0.57
C VAL A 55 -4.21 3.61 2.04
N PHE A 56 -3.33 2.71 2.49
CA PHE A 56 -3.35 2.15 3.83
C PHE A 56 -2.07 2.53 4.55
N TYR A 57 -2.20 2.91 5.81
CA TYR A 57 -1.09 3.11 6.73
C TYR A 57 -1.04 1.94 7.68
N ILE A 58 0.18 1.50 8.01
CA ILE A 58 0.42 0.37 8.91
C ILE A 58 1.37 0.77 10.04
N ASN A 59 1.29 0.09 11.17
CA ASN A 59 2.31 0.21 12.20
C ASN A 59 3.61 -0.45 11.71
N SER A 60 4.74 0.16 12.06
CA SER A 60 6.07 -0.42 11.82
C SER A 60 6.46 -1.39 12.92
#